data_AF-X0V1D7-F1
#
_entry.id   AF-X0V1D7-F1
#
_cell.length_a   1.000
_cell.length_b   1.000
_cell.length_c   1.000
_cell.angle_alpha   90.00
_cell.angle_beta   90.00
_cell.angle_gamma   90.00
#
_symmetry.space_group_name_H-M   'P 1'
#
loop_
_entity.id
_entity.type
_entity.pdbx_description
1 polymer ?
#
loop_
_entity_poly.entity_id
_entity_poly.type
_entity_poly.pdbx_seq_one_letter_code
_entity_poly.pdbx_strand_id
1 'polypeptide(L)' 'MNVQLDEGNRKEAFLMLVGLQDRGQNVEESREEVATFYGIRVAEVVSIEHEGLEKSWPPLEDAK' A
#
# COMPACT_ATOMS: atom_id res chain seq x y z
N MET A 1 15.12 -1.63 -12.39
CA MET A 1 13.91 -2.05 -13.12
C MET A 1 12.74 -1.30 -12.49
N ASN A 2 11.95 -0.56 -13.27
CA ASN A 2 10.68 0.00 -12.80
C ASN A 2 9.63 -1.10 -12.99
N VAL A 3 9.26 -1.80 -11.92
CA VAL A 3 8.15 -2.76 -11.95
C VAL A 3 6.93 -2.03 -11.45
N GLN A 4 6.05 -1.63 -12.37
CA GLN A 4 4.80 -0.97 -12.01
C GLN A 4 3.75 -2.05 -11.71
N LEU A 5 3.24 -2.08 -10.48
CA LEU A 5 2.19 -3.00 -10.07
C LEU A 5 0.89 -2.70 -10.85
N ASP A 6 0.16 -3.75 -11.24
CA ASP A 6 -1.22 -3.61 -11.71
C ASP A 6 -2.14 -3.12 -10.59
N GLU A 7 -3.38 -2.73 -10.92
CA GLU A 7 -4.28 -2.13 -9.94
C GLU A 7 -4.66 -3.08 -8.80
N GLY A 8 -4.77 -4.38 -9.07
CA GLY A 8 -5.08 -5.38 -8.03
C GLY A 8 -3.96 -5.42 -6.99
N ASN A 9 -2.73 -5.57 -7.46
CA ASN A 9 -1.54 -5.55 -6.61
C ASN A 9 -1.36 -4.21 -5.87
N ARG A 10 -1.71 -3.07 -6.49
CA ARG A 10 -1.67 -1.76 -5.79
C ARG A 10 -2.71 -1.67 -4.68
N LYS A 11 -3.93 -2.19 -4.88
CA LYS A 11 -4.97 -2.25 -3.85
C LYS A 11 -4.56 -3.15 -2.69
N GLU A 12 -3.99 -4.32 -2.98
CA GLU A 12 -3.46 -5.22 -1.95
C GLU A 12 -2.29 -4.61 -1.18
N ALA A 13 -1.39 -3.91 -1.87
CA ALA A 13 -0.29 -3.18 -1.25
C ALA A 13 -0.81 -2.05 -0.33
N PHE A 14 -1.84 -1.32 -0.76
CA PHE A 14 -2.49 -0.31 0.06
C PHE A 14 -3.16 -0.91 1.31
N LEU A 15 -3.89 -2.02 1.16
CA LEU A 15 -4.52 -2.71 2.28
C LEU A 15 -3.49 -3.22 3.29
N MET A 16 -2.38 -3.80 2.81
CA MET A 16 -1.26 -4.21 3.67
C MET A 16 -0.68 -3.00 4.42
N LEU A 17 -0.46 -1.88 3.72
CA LEU A 17 0.08 -0.65 4.31
C LEU A 17 -0.81 -0.14 5.45
N VAL A 18 -2.13 -0.02 5.22
CA VAL A 18 -3.10 0.38 6.25
C VAL A 18 -3.09 -0.60 7.42
N GLY A 19 -3.09 -1.91 7.14
CA GLY A 19 -3.07 -2.93 8.19
C GLY A 19 -1.81 -2.90 9.06
N LEU A 20 -0.64 -2.53 8.52
CA LEU A 20 0.58 -2.33 9.32
C LEU A 20 0.45 -1.09 10.22
N GLN A 21 -0.02 0.03 9.68
CA GLN A 21 -0.18 1.28 10.41
C GLN A 21 -1.26 1.18 11.51
N ASP A 22 -2.38 0.51 11.25
CA ASP A 22 -3.46 0.26 12.22
C ASP A 22 -2.98 -0.57 13.42
N ARG A 23 -1.97 -1.41 13.23
CA ARG A 23 -1.31 -2.18 14.31
C ARG A 23 -0.28 -1.36 15.09
N GLY A 24 -0.11 -0.09 14.75
CA GLY A 24 0.79 0.85 15.44
C GLY A 24 2.23 0.85 14.92
N GLN A 25 2.49 0.20 13.78
CA GLN A 25 3.80 0.29 13.12
C GLN A 25 4.03 1.71 12.59
N ASN A 26 5.26 2.20 12.64
CA ASN A 26 5.59 3.51 12.09
C ASN A 26 5.30 3.52 10.58
N VAL A 27 4.78 4.64 10.08
CA VAL A 27 4.53 4.90 8.66
C VAL A 27 5.76 4.61 7.79
N GLU A 28 6.96 5.06 8.18
CA GLU A 28 8.18 4.84 7.41
C GLU A 28 8.53 3.35 7.31
N GLU A 29 8.55 2.65 8.45
CA GLU A 29 8.80 1.20 8.52
C GLU A 29 7.74 0.41 7.74
N SER A 30 6.47 0.82 7.83
CA SER A 30 5.38 0.18 7.10
C SER A 30 5.57 0.31 5.59
N ARG A 31 6.01 1.47 5.10
CA ARG A 31 6.28 1.68 3.68
C ARG A 31 7.48 0.86 3.18
N GLU A 32 8.52 0.75 3.99
CA GLU A 32 9.69 -0.09 3.67
C GLU A 32 9.34 -1.58 3.60
N GLU A 33 8.49 -2.05 4.51
CA GLU A 33 8.02 -3.43 4.53
C GLU A 33 7.19 -3.77 3.29
N VAL A 34 6.22 -2.92 2.94
CA VAL A 34 5.42 -3.08 1.71
C VAL A 34 6.30 -3.01 0.46
N ALA A 35 7.24 -2.06 0.40
CA ALA A 35 8.17 -1.94 -0.71
C ALA A 35 8.99 -3.23 -0.90
N THR A 36 9.50 -3.78 0.20
CA THR A 36 10.27 -5.04 0.22
C THR A 36 9.41 -6.22 -0.23
N PHE A 37 8.18 -6.33 0.28
CA PHE A 37 7.28 -7.43 -0.02
C PHE A 37 6.92 -7.48 -1.52
N TYR A 38 6.61 -6.34 -2.13
CA TYR A 38 6.25 -6.25 -3.54
C TYR A 38 7.44 -6.07 -4.49
N GLY A 39 8.67 -5.93 -3.96
CA GLY A 39 9.88 -5.70 -4.77
C GLY A 39 9.87 -4.37 -5.53
N ILE A 40 9.22 -3.35 -4.96
CA ILE A 40 9.10 -1.99 -5.53
C ILE A 40 9.87 -0.98 -4.68
N ARG A 41 9.97 0.28 -5.15
CA ARG A 41 10.61 1.35 -4.36
C ARG A 41 9.61 1.93 -3.37
N VAL A 42 10.11 2.45 -2.24
CA VAL A 42 9.31 3.20 -1.25
C VAL A 42 8.54 4.36 -1.90
N ALA A 43 9.13 5.06 -2.88
CA ALA A 43 8.44 6.12 -3.63
C ALA A 43 7.20 5.63 -4.40
N GLU A 44 7.18 4.36 -4.82
CA GLU A 44 6.02 3.74 -5.47
C GLU A 44 4.94 3.41 -4.42
N VAL A 45 5.34 2.97 -3.22
CA VAL A 45 4.41 2.78 -2.09
C VAL A 45 3.75 4.10 -1.68
N VAL A 46 4.50 5.20 -1.61
CA VAL A 46 3.93 6.54 -1.34
C VAL A 46 2.91 6.94 -2.42
N SER A 47 3.19 6.62 -3.68
CA SER A 47 2.26 6.89 -4.78
C SER A 47 0.99 6.06 -4.66
N ILE A 48 1.11 4.79 -4.25
CA ILE A 48 -0.02 3.88 -3.97
C ILE A 48 -0.84 4.38 -2.77
N GLU A 49 -0.18 4.87 -1.71
CA GLU A 49 -0.84 5.44 -0.53
C GLU A 49 -1.70 6.65 -0.90
N HIS A 50 -1.16 7.58 -1.70
CA HIS A 50 -1.94 8.70 -2.22
C HIS A 50 -3.10 8.23 -3.11
N GLU A 51 -2.87 7.29 -4.04
CA GLU A 51 -3.92 6.75 -4.91
C GLU A 51 -5.04 6.09 -4.08
N GLY A 52 -4.70 5.32 -3.05
CA GLY A 52 -5.66 4.64 -2.19
C GLY A 52 -6.50 5.60 -1.36
N LEU A 53 -5.91 6.69 -0.86
CA LEU A 53 -6.66 7.75 -0.18
C LEU A 53 -7.59 8.50 -1.16
N GLU A 54 -7.10 8.86 -2.35
CA GLU A 54 -7.90 9.54 -3.38
C GLU A 54 -9.07 8.69 -3.88
N LYS A 55 -8.86 7.39 -4.04
CA LYS A 55 -9.87 6.43 -4.52
C LYS A 55 -10.68 5.78 -3.41
N SER A 56 -10.43 6.12 -2.15
CA SER A 56 -11.10 5.53 -0.97
C SER A 56 -11.03 3.99 -0.97
N TRP A 57 -9.82 3.45 -1.12
CA TRP A 57 -9.56 2.02 -1.02
C TRP A 57 -9.39 1.55 0.43
N PRO A 58 -9.62 0.25 0.71
CA PRO A 58 -10.49 -0.62 -0.08
C PRO A 58 -11.94 -0.08 -0.03
N PRO A 59 -12.77 -0.30 -1.06
CA PRO A 59 -14.17 0.10 -1.00
C PRO A 59 -14.83 -0.53 0.24
N LEU A 60 -15.73 0.22 0.90
CA LEU A 60 -16.38 -0.18 2.16
C LEU A 60 -17.09 -1.56 2.11
N GLU A 61 -17.33 -2.11 0.92
CA GLU A 61 -17.97 -3.42 0.74
C GLU A 61 -17.01 -4.61 0.96
N ASP A 62 -15.69 -4.39 0.89
CA ASP A 62 -14.66 -5.44 0.99
C ASP A 62 -14.06 -5.58 2.41
N ALA A 63 -14.48 -4.75 3.38
CA ALA A 63 -14.03 -4.81 4.77
C ALA A 63 -14.79 -5.86 5.62
N LYS A 64 -15.05 -7.06 5.05
CA LYS A 64 -15.73 -8.16 5.74
C LYS A 64 -14.78 -9.19 6.35
#